data_AF-A0A839NKE5-F1
#
_entry.id   AF-A0A839NKE5-F1
#
_cell.length_a   1.000
_cell.length_b   1.000
_cell.length_c   1.000
_cell.angle_alpha   90.00
_cell.angle_beta   90.00
_cell.angle_gamma   90.00
#
_symmetry.space_group_name_H-M   'P 1'
#
loop_
_entity.id
_entity.type
_entity.pdbx_description
1 polymer ?
#
loop_
_entity_poly.entity_id
_entity_poly.type
_entity_poly.pdbx_seq_one_letter_code
_entity_poly.pdbx_strand_id
1 'polypeptide(L)'
;MKFVPLSQPILLDLKRSGYNILTSKNAVEDKNPTWYPLTVADVNDYLLSLDCKGSIGPMQESALLVIEDTLNHIDEVQLQGEVFIEVNHLQELQDKINFYGKRYTCISDREYYDFAFDPKRVLVRNYALRTGNHLLYLAYISLNYNNHLLDEIQNLEDLTLSLICLDQDQARDWFKTYEITMVQSDISIYDKDAILTVFLLKKDQQITIPLEDKDELVYNLMHIEDLLQLRDLFWIDPRLH
;
A
#
# COMPACT_ATOMS: atom_id res chain seq x y z
N MET A 1 -13.78 -1.05 2.37
CA MET A 1 -13.04 -0.02 1.60
C MET A 1 -14.02 0.50 0.57
N LYS A 2 -14.08 1.81 0.32
CA LYS A 2 -14.95 2.38 -0.71
C LYS A 2 -14.38 3.68 -1.23
N PHE A 3 -14.64 3.96 -2.50
CA PHE A 3 -14.48 5.29 -3.05
C PHE A 3 -15.72 6.12 -2.69
N VAL A 4 -15.51 7.35 -2.24
CA VAL A 4 -16.58 8.31 -1.98
C VAL A 4 -16.28 9.64 -2.65
N PRO A 5 -17.28 10.39 -3.11
CA PRO A 5 -17.05 11.71 -3.69
C PRO A 5 -16.28 12.63 -2.74
N LEU A 6 -15.25 13.30 -3.25
CA LEU A 6 -14.50 14.29 -2.49
C LEU A 6 -15.42 15.46 -2.10
N SER A 7 -15.43 15.80 -0.82
CA SER A 7 -16.25 16.89 -0.27
C SER A 7 -15.61 17.45 1.00
N GLN A 8 -16.00 18.67 1.40
CA GLN A 8 -15.46 19.30 2.61
C GLN A 8 -15.70 18.47 3.89
N PRO A 9 -16.88 17.84 4.11
CA PRO A 9 -17.07 16.97 5.27
C PRO A 9 -16.08 15.80 5.30
N ILE A 10 -15.80 15.19 4.15
CA ILE A 10 -14.82 14.11 4.04
C ILE A 10 -13.41 14.61 4.37
N LEU A 11 -13.00 15.77 3.85
CA LEU A 11 -11.70 16.38 4.18
C LEU A 11 -11.55 16.66 5.68
N LEU A 12 -12.62 17.13 6.34
CA LEU A 12 -12.62 17.35 7.78
C LEU A 12 -12.49 16.04 8.58
N ASP A 13 -13.19 14.99 8.16
CA ASP A 13 -13.10 13.67 8.80
C ASP A 13 -11.73 13.03 8.60
N LEU A 14 -11.12 13.22 7.43
CA LEU A 14 -9.75 12.79 7.15
C LEU A 14 -8.74 13.56 8.00
N LYS A 15 -8.87 14.89 8.10
CA LYS A 15 -8.04 15.73 8.97
C LYS A 15 -8.14 15.30 10.44
N ARG A 16 -9.36 15.04 10.94
CA ARG A 16 -9.59 14.52 12.31
C ARG A 16 -8.98 13.15 12.53
N SER A 17 -8.87 12.35 11.48
CA SER A 17 -8.24 11.03 11.48
C SER A 17 -6.71 11.11 11.38
N GLY A 18 -6.13 12.32 11.24
CA GLY A 18 -4.69 12.54 11.21
C GLY A 18 -4.07 12.62 9.81
N TYR A 19 -4.86 12.59 8.75
CA TYR A 19 -4.37 12.79 7.37
C TYR A 19 -4.14 14.28 7.10
N ASN A 20 -3.12 14.59 6.29
CA ASN A 20 -2.78 15.96 5.94
C ASN A 20 -2.60 16.20 4.43
N ILE A 21 -2.45 15.14 3.63
CA ILE A 21 -2.30 15.21 2.17
C ILE A 21 -3.25 14.21 1.50
N LEU A 22 -3.73 14.54 0.30
CA LEU A 22 -4.27 13.57 -0.66
C LEU A 22 -3.35 13.51 -1.87
N THR A 23 -2.98 12.30 -2.30
CA THR A 23 -2.23 12.07 -3.54
C THR A 23 -3.13 11.36 -4.55
N SER A 24 -2.99 11.72 -5.82
CA SER A 24 -3.62 11.00 -6.92
C SER A 24 -2.56 10.28 -7.74
N LYS A 25 -2.91 9.09 -8.23
CA LYS A 25 -2.10 8.37 -9.22
C LYS A 25 -2.45 8.79 -10.66
N ASN A 26 -3.46 9.63 -10.81
CA ASN A 26 -3.87 10.17 -12.09
C ASN A 26 -3.07 11.44 -12.39
N ALA A 27 -2.94 11.77 -13.67
CA ALA A 27 -2.33 13.04 -14.08
C ALA A 27 -3.16 14.24 -13.60
N VAL A 28 -2.52 15.39 -13.38
CA VAL A 28 -3.19 16.65 -12.98
C VAL A 28 -4.36 17.05 -13.88
N GLU A 29 -4.34 16.62 -15.15
CA GLU A 29 -5.36 16.95 -16.15
C GLU A 29 -6.59 16.02 -16.14
N ASP A 30 -6.61 14.98 -15.29
CA ASP A 30 -7.74 14.06 -15.22
C ASP A 30 -9.00 14.75 -14.68
N LYS A 31 -10.13 14.55 -15.36
CA LYS A 31 -11.43 15.15 -15.01
C LYS A 31 -12.09 14.47 -13.81
N ASN A 32 -11.65 13.27 -13.45
CA ASN A 32 -12.17 12.55 -12.28
C ASN A 32 -11.03 11.84 -11.53
N PRO A 33 -10.17 12.59 -10.83
CA PRO A 33 -9.02 12.01 -10.14
C PRO A 33 -9.45 11.11 -8.99
N THR A 34 -8.73 10.00 -8.81
CA THR A 34 -8.87 9.16 -7.62
C THR A 34 -7.85 9.59 -6.58
N TRP A 35 -8.30 9.88 -5.36
CA TRP A 35 -7.49 10.40 -4.27
C TRP A 35 -7.23 9.36 -3.19
N TYR A 36 -6.00 9.33 -2.69
CA TYR A 36 -5.55 8.47 -1.60
C TYR A 36 -5.04 9.34 -0.45
N PRO A 37 -5.57 9.18 0.76
CA PRO A 37 -5.12 9.96 1.91
C PRO A 37 -3.73 9.53 2.38
N LEU A 38 -2.95 10.51 2.83
CA LEU A 38 -1.58 10.34 3.30
C LEU A 38 -1.34 11.20 4.54
N THR A 39 -0.60 10.65 5.51
CA THR A 39 -0.08 11.36 6.67
C THR A 39 1.43 11.47 6.56
N VAL A 40 1.93 12.69 6.41
CA VAL A 40 3.36 13.01 6.47
C VAL A 40 3.72 13.74 7.77
N ALA A 41 4.98 13.70 8.18
CA ALA A 41 5.43 14.37 9.40
C ALA A 41 5.41 15.91 9.26
N ASP A 42 5.97 16.41 8.16
CA ASP A 42 5.97 17.82 7.76
C ASP A 42 5.57 17.91 6.29
N VAL A 43 4.52 18.70 6.00
CA VAL A 43 3.98 18.84 4.65
C VAL A 43 4.94 19.63 3.76
N ASN A 44 5.61 20.67 4.28
CA ASN A 44 6.51 21.49 3.47
C ASN A 44 7.75 20.71 3.08
N ASP A 45 8.35 19.97 4.01
CA ASP A 45 9.50 19.12 3.73
C ASP A 45 9.14 18.02 2.71
N TYR A 46 7.94 17.45 2.83
CA TYR A 46 7.44 16.47 1.86
C TYR A 46 7.30 17.08 0.45
N LEU A 47 6.68 18.26 0.33
CA LEU A 47 6.54 18.95 -0.96
C LEU A 47 7.90 19.29 -1.58
N LEU A 48 8.83 19.82 -0.77
CA LEU A 48 10.21 20.11 -1.21
C LEU A 48 10.92 18.85 -1.72
N SER A 49 10.70 17.70 -1.06
CA SER A 49 11.28 16.43 -1.47
C SER A 49 10.78 15.95 -2.83
N LEU A 50 9.49 16.19 -3.14
CA LEU A 50 8.90 15.85 -4.43
C LEU A 50 9.51 16.69 -5.56
N ASP A 51 9.67 18.00 -5.35
CA ASP A 51 10.29 18.91 -6.31
C ASP A 51 11.75 18.53 -6.61
N CYS A 52 12.48 18.09 -5.58
CA CYS A 52 13.86 17.64 -5.73
C CYS A 52 13.96 16.32 -6.50
N LYS A 53 13.02 15.38 -6.30
CA LYS A 53 12.95 14.10 -7.03
C LYS A 53 12.49 14.28 -8.48
N GLY A 54 11.64 15.26 -8.78
CA GLY A 54 11.15 15.59 -10.13
C GLY A 54 12.22 16.12 -11.11
N SER A 55 13.45 16.37 -10.64
CA SER A 55 14.56 16.82 -11.49
C SER A 55 15.23 15.71 -12.33
N ILE A 56 14.78 14.44 -12.20
CA ILE A 56 15.39 13.27 -12.85
C ILE A 56 14.36 12.58 -13.76
N GLY A 57 14.04 13.21 -14.90
CA GLY A 57 13.25 12.61 -16.00
C GLY A 57 11.80 13.07 -16.07
N PRO A 58 11.09 12.78 -17.19
CA PRO A 58 9.71 13.21 -17.39
C PRO A 58 8.78 12.32 -16.55
N MET A 59 8.74 12.54 -15.23
CA MET A 59 7.69 11.98 -14.38
C MET A 59 6.43 12.83 -14.55
N GLN A 60 5.34 12.16 -14.87
CA GLN A 60 4.00 12.72 -14.85
C GLN A 60 3.73 13.26 -13.44
N GLU A 61 3.64 14.58 -13.28
CA GLU A 61 3.31 15.19 -11.99
C GLU A 61 1.99 14.60 -11.52
N SER A 62 2.05 13.88 -10.40
CA SER A 62 0.90 13.28 -9.76
C SER A 62 0.11 14.39 -9.07
N ALA A 63 -1.21 14.44 -9.23
CA ALA A 63 -2.00 15.48 -8.59
C ALA A 63 -1.92 15.35 -7.06
N LEU A 64 -1.76 16.45 -6.35
CA LEU A 64 -1.65 16.49 -4.89
C LEU A 64 -2.54 17.58 -4.31
N LEU A 65 -3.20 17.30 -3.18
CA LEU A 65 -3.96 18.27 -2.40
C LEU A 65 -3.47 18.27 -0.95
N VAL A 66 -3.09 19.45 -0.45
CA VAL A 66 -2.88 19.67 0.98
C VAL A 66 -4.25 19.90 1.63
N ILE A 67 -4.62 19.05 2.59
CA ILE A 67 -5.97 19.06 3.18
C ILE A 67 -6.25 20.41 3.87
N GLU A 68 -5.27 20.96 4.58
CA GLU A 68 -5.41 22.25 5.27
C GLU A 68 -5.67 23.39 4.29
N ASP A 69 -4.85 23.49 3.25
CA ASP A 69 -4.94 24.55 2.25
C ASP A 69 -6.24 24.43 1.45
N THR A 70 -6.65 23.21 1.13
CA THR A 70 -7.91 22.94 0.43
C THR A 70 -9.10 23.38 1.27
N LEU A 71 -9.13 23.06 2.57
CA LEU A 71 -10.20 23.47 3.48
C LEU A 71 -10.29 24.99 3.65
N ASN A 72 -9.16 25.69 3.55
CA ASN A 72 -9.09 27.14 3.77
C ASN A 72 -9.34 27.98 2.50
N HIS A 73 -9.07 27.44 1.31
CA HIS A 73 -9.00 28.23 0.08
C HIS A 73 -9.84 27.68 -1.08
N ILE A 74 -10.36 26.46 -1.00
CA ILE A 74 -11.09 25.81 -2.11
C ILE A 74 -12.57 25.62 -1.76
N ASP A 75 -13.43 26.11 -2.64
CA ASP A 75 -14.87 25.95 -2.50
C ASP A 75 -15.32 24.53 -2.84
N GLU A 76 -16.39 24.05 -2.22
CA GLU A 76 -16.90 22.68 -2.40
C GLU A 76 -17.21 22.33 -3.87
N VAL A 77 -17.65 23.30 -4.67
CA VAL A 77 -17.95 23.12 -6.10
C VAL A 77 -16.72 22.86 -6.97
N GLN A 78 -15.52 23.15 -6.45
CA GLN A 78 -14.25 22.93 -7.14
C GLN A 78 -13.62 21.57 -6.80
N LEU A 79 -14.14 20.88 -5.78
CA LEU A 79 -13.66 19.55 -5.40
C LEU A 79 -14.18 18.53 -6.42
N GLN A 80 -13.24 17.81 -7.05
CA GLN A 80 -13.53 16.79 -8.05
C GLN A 80 -12.86 15.47 -7.67
N GLY A 81 -13.43 14.37 -8.15
CA GLY A 81 -12.88 13.04 -7.91
C GLY A 81 -13.50 12.29 -6.75
N GLU A 82 -12.96 11.09 -6.51
CA GLU A 82 -13.37 10.22 -5.41
C GLU A 82 -12.19 9.91 -4.51
N VAL A 83 -12.42 9.92 -3.20
CA VAL A 83 -11.43 9.57 -2.18
C VAL A 83 -11.60 8.13 -1.77
N PHE A 84 -10.50 7.40 -1.75
CA PHE A 84 -10.43 6.09 -1.14
C PHE A 84 -10.56 6.22 0.38
N ILE A 85 -11.69 5.77 0.92
CA ILE A 85 -11.89 5.68 2.37
C ILE A 85 -11.97 4.23 2.79
N GLU A 86 -11.14 3.99 3.77
CA GLU A 86 -11.08 2.76 4.50
C GLU A 86 -11.74 3.07 5.86
N VAL A 87 -12.70 2.27 6.37
CA VAL A 87 -13.31 2.42 7.73
C VAL A 87 -12.87 1.31 8.71
N ASN A 88 -12.55 1.65 9.98
CA ASN A 88 -12.29 0.75 11.14
C ASN A 88 -11.00 -0.11 11.17
N HIS A 89 -9.88 0.32 10.57
CA HIS A 89 -8.71 -0.57 10.35
C HIS A 89 -7.88 -0.92 11.56
N LEU A 90 -7.77 -0.06 12.57
CA LEU A 90 -6.77 -0.32 13.62
C LEU A 90 -7.11 -1.58 14.41
N GLN A 91 -8.40 -1.85 14.63
CA GLN A 91 -8.85 -3.09 15.24
C GLN A 91 -8.62 -4.29 14.32
N GLU A 92 -8.90 -4.17 13.01
CA GLU A 92 -8.63 -5.23 12.03
C GLU A 92 -7.13 -5.59 12.00
N LEU A 93 -6.25 -4.59 12.04
CA LEU A 93 -4.80 -4.79 12.13
C LEU A 93 -4.42 -5.53 13.41
N GLN A 94 -4.96 -5.10 14.56
CA GLN A 94 -4.68 -5.77 15.84
C GLN A 94 -5.14 -7.23 15.83
N ASP A 95 -6.31 -7.51 15.29
CA ASP A 95 -6.85 -8.86 15.18
C ASP A 95 -5.99 -9.72 14.26
N LYS A 96 -5.51 -9.18 13.14
CA LYS A 96 -4.56 -9.85 12.24
C LYS A 96 -3.21 -10.10 12.89
N ILE A 97 -2.64 -9.10 13.57
CA ILE A 97 -1.38 -9.27 14.32
C ILE A 97 -1.53 -10.40 15.34
N ASN A 98 -2.67 -10.49 16.03
CA ASN A 98 -2.94 -11.57 16.97
C ASN A 98 -3.12 -12.93 16.28
N PHE A 99 -3.79 -12.97 15.12
CA PHE A 99 -3.97 -14.19 14.34
C PHE A 99 -2.65 -14.75 13.80
N TYR A 100 -1.87 -13.90 13.11
CA TYR A 100 -0.52 -14.24 12.66
C TYR A 100 0.36 -14.59 13.86
N GLY A 101 0.25 -13.82 14.95
CA GLY A 101 0.93 -14.08 16.22
C GLY A 101 0.72 -15.49 16.77
N LYS A 102 -0.52 -15.97 16.74
CA LYS A 102 -0.86 -17.34 17.14
C LYS A 102 -0.35 -18.40 16.16
N ARG A 103 -0.33 -18.10 14.86
CA ARG A 103 0.15 -19.05 13.84
C ARG A 103 1.65 -19.24 13.91
N TYR A 104 2.35 -18.15 14.16
CA TYR A 104 3.79 -18.07 14.29
C TYR A 104 4.19 -18.04 15.78
N THR A 105 3.47 -18.78 16.66
CA THR A 105 3.47 -18.82 18.15
C THR A 105 4.78 -18.65 18.93
N CYS A 106 5.92 -18.47 18.29
CA CYS A 106 7.23 -18.14 18.83
C CYS A 106 7.51 -16.61 18.98
N ILE A 107 6.53 -15.72 18.74
CA ILE A 107 6.70 -14.24 18.71
C ILE A 107 6.95 -13.61 20.11
N SER A 108 8.04 -13.99 20.75
CA SER A 108 8.68 -13.31 21.88
C SER A 108 10.21 -13.47 21.84
N ASP A 109 10.75 -14.47 21.14
CA ASP A 109 12.20 -14.58 20.93
C ASP A 109 12.61 -13.81 19.66
N ARG A 110 13.12 -12.59 19.89
CA ARG A 110 13.77 -11.75 18.86
C ARG A 110 14.93 -12.46 18.13
N GLU A 111 15.40 -13.60 18.63
CA GLU A 111 16.52 -14.35 18.04
C GLU A 111 16.15 -15.10 16.74
N TYR A 112 14.87 -15.39 16.49
CA TYR A 112 14.46 -16.20 15.33
C TYR A 112 14.03 -15.40 14.09
N TYR A 113 13.75 -14.10 14.26
CA TYR A 113 13.19 -13.27 13.21
C TYR A 113 14.13 -12.13 12.86
N ASP A 114 14.94 -12.37 11.82
CA ASP A 114 15.60 -11.29 11.08
C ASP A 114 14.54 -10.37 10.46
N PHE A 115 14.90 -9.12 10.24
CA PHE A 115 14.11 -8.09 9.58
C PHE A 115 13.38 -8.58 8.32
N ALA A 116 14.01 -9.49 7.55
CA ALA A 116 13.46 -10.11 6.35
C ALA A 116 12.21 -10.98 6.60
N PHE A 117 12.02 -11.51 7.81
CA PHE A 117 10.98 -12.50 8.11
C PHE A 117 10.09 -12.12 9.30
N ASP A 118 9.81 -10.83 9.56
CA ASP A 118 8.85 -10.42 10.61
C ASP A 118 7.43 -10.20 10.01
N PRO A 119 6.45 -11.10 10.24
CA PRO A 119 5.09 -10.92 9.72
C PRO A 119 4.37 -9.71 10.31
N LYS A 120 4.68 -9.33 11.56
CA LYS A 120 4.11 -8.14 12.19
C LYS A 120 4.60 -6.88 11.51
N ARG A 121 5.90 -6.82 11.14
CA ARG A 121 6.44 -5.73 10.32
C ARG A 121 5.66 -5.59 9.02
N VAL A 122 5.47 -6.68 8.27
CA VAL A 122 4.77 -6.67 6.99
C VAL A 122 3.30 -6.23 7.15
N LEU A 123 2.59 -6.74 8.17
CA LEU A 123 1.21 -6.31 8.45
C LEU A 123 1.10 -4.81 8.76
N VAL A 124 2.00 -4.27 9.60
CA VAL A 124 2.02 -2.84 9.92
C VAL A 124 2.40 -2.00 8.71
N ARG A 125 3.34 -2.47 7.87
CA ARG A 125 3.71 -1.83 6.60
C ARG A 125 2.52 -1.73 5.65
N ASN A 126 1.84 -2.84 5.40
CA ASN A 126 0.71 -2.88 4.46
C ASN A 126 -0.43 -2.01 4.96
N TYR A 127 -0.68 -2.01 6.27
CA TYR A 127 -1.61 -1.05 6.87
C TYR A 127 -1.20 0.40 6.59
N ALA A 128 0.06 0.74 6.85
CA ALA A 128 0.56 2.09 6.66
C ALA A 128 0.46 2.55 5.20
N LEU A 129 0.76 1.67 4.24
CA LEU A 129 0.64 1.95 2.80
C LEU A 129 -0.79 2.17 2.35
N ARG A 130 -1.74 1.35 2.82
CA ARG A 130 -3.16 1.47 2.42
C ARG A 130 -3.86 2.66 3.05
N THR A 131 -3.53 2.92 4.32
CA THR A 131 -4.13 4.03 5.06
C THR A 131 -3.41 5.34 4.82
N GLY A 132 -2.14 5.31 4.41
CA GLY A 132 -1.28 6.49 4.37
C GLY A 132 -0.71 6.87 5.75
N ASN A 133 -0.97 6.10 6.81
CA ASN A 133 -0.40 6.35 8.14
C ASN A 133 1.04 5.81 8.25
N HIS A 134 1.96 6.46 7.54
CA HIS A 134 3.37 6.07 7.50
C HIS A 134 4.03 6.15 8.86
N LEU A 135 3.63 7.12 9.69
CA LEU A 135 4.15 7.31 11.04
C LEU A 135 4.02 6.05 11.91
N LEU A 136 2.92 5.30 11.76
CA LEU A 136 2.74 4.04 12.48
C LEU A 136 3.83 3.02 12.16
N TYR A 137 4.17 2.87 10.88
CA TYR A 137 5.21 1.94 10.44
C TYR A 137 6.61 2.42 10.83
N LEU A 138 6.90 3.70 10.61
CA LEU A 138 8.21 4.28 10.96
C LEU A 138 8.48 4.22 12.47
N ALA A 139 7.47 4.42 13.31
CA ALA A 139 7.58 4.22 14.75
C ALA A 139 7.89 2.75 15.10
N TYR A 140 7.25 1.79 14.42
CA TYR A 140 7.54 0.37 14.60
C TYR A 140 8.99 0.02 14.24
N ILE A 141 9.48 0.51 13.10
CA ILE A 141 10.85 0.28 12.64
C ILE A 141 11.88 0.93 13.56
N SER A 142 11.66 2.19 13.97
CA SER A 142 12.58 2.87 14.90
C SER A 142 12.76 2.13 16.22
N LEU A 143 11.67 1.54 16.76
CA LEU A 143 11.71 0.82 18.03
C LEU A 143 12.29 -0.60 17.94
N ASN A 144 12.17 -1.28 16.79
CA ASN A 144 12.53 -2.70 16.66
C ASN A 144 13.71 -2.96 15.72
N TYR A 145 13.93 -2.10 14.73
CA TYR A 145 14.87 -2.29 13.62
C TYR A 145 15.54 -0.97 13.23
N ASN A 146 16.04 -0.20 14.21
CA ASN A 146 16.57 1.16 13.97
C ASN A 146 17.66 1.22 12.89
N ASN A 147 18.46 0.17 12.73
CA ASN A 147 19.50 0.09 11.69
C ASN A 147 18.94 0.05 10.25
N HIS A 148 17.67 -0.32 10.08
CA HIS A 148 16.97 -0.35 8.79
C HIS A 148 16.11 0.90 8.56
N LEU A 149 16.07 1.85 9.50
CA LEU A 149 15.11 2.95 9.47
C LEU A 149 15.24 3.81 8.21
N LEU A 150 16.45 4.17 7.80
CA LEU A 150 16.66 5.01 6.63
C LEU A 150 16.27 4.29 5.33
N ASP A 151 16.65 3.03 5.19
CA ASP A 151 16.29 2.22 4.02
C ASP A 151 14.78 2.01 3.93
N GLU A 152 14.10 1.81 5.07
CA GLU A 152 12.66 1.63 5.11
C GLU A 152 11.87 2.92 4.90
N ILE A 153 12.39 4.08 5.33
CA ILE A 153 11.80 5.38 4.95
C ILE A 153 11.77 5.49 3.43
N GLN A 154 12.92 5.28 2.79
CA GLN A 154 13.03 5.37 1.33
C GLN A 154 12.15 4.32 0.63
N ASN A 155 12.19 3.07 1.08
CA ASN A 155 11.39 1.99 0.47
C ASN A 155 9.89 2.28 0.59
N LEU A 156 9.42 2.76 1.75
CA LEU A 156 8.02 3.10 2.00
C LEU A 156 7.58 4.26 1.11
N GLU A 157 8.40 5.30 0.94
CA GLU A 157 8.13 6.41 0.03
C GLU A 157 7.99 5.93 -1.42
N ASP A 158 8.97 5.16 -1.91
CA ASP A 158 8.97 4.64 -3.28
C ASP A 158 7.79 3.70 -3.53
N LEU A 159 7.45 2.87 -2.54
CA LEU A 159 6.30 1.98 -2.62
C LEU A 159 4.99 2.77 -2.58
N THR A 160 4.89 3.83 -1.78
CA THR A 160 3.68 4.66 -1.75
C THR A 160 3.38 5.30 -3.09
N LEU A 161 4.43 5.73 -3.80
CA LEU A 161 4.31 6.32 -5.13
C LEU A 161 3.93 5.29 -6.21
N SER A 162 4.43 4.06 -6.10
CA SER A 162 4.31 3.05 -7.16
C SER A 162 3.19 2.04 -6.93
N LEU A 163 2.81 1.76 -5.69
CA LEU A 163 1.79 0.77 -5.33
C LEU A 163 0.49 1.10 -6.06
N ILE A 164 -0.14 0.12 -6.71
CA ILE A 164 -1.44 0.30 -7.38
C ILE A 164 -2.51 -0.52 -6.67
N CYS A 165 -3.76 -0.05 -6.73
CA CYS A 165 -4.93 -0.75 -6.20
C CYS A 165 -5.94 -0.85 -7.33
N LEU A 166 -6.21 -2.07 -7.76
CA LEU A 166 -7.06 -2.38 -8.90
C LEU A 166 -8.26 -3.21 -8.45
N ASP A 167 -9.40 -3.01 -9.11
CA ASP A 167 -10.50 -3.97 -9.05
C ASP A 167 -10.19 -5.23 -9.88
N GLN A 168 -11.09 -6.21 -9.87
CA GLN A 168 -10.92 -7.49 -10.58
C GLN A 168 -10.74 -7.34 -12.10
N ASP A 169 -11.48 -6.45 -12.75
CA ASP A 169 -11.42 -6.26 -14.20
C ASP A 169 -10.13 -5.51 -14.58
N GLN A 170 -9.82 -4.45 -13.85
CA GLN A 170 -8.57 -3.70 -14.01
C GLN A 170 -7.34 -4.58 -13.75
N ALA A 171 -7.37 -5.41 -12.71
CA ALA A 171 -6.28 -6.33 -12.40
C ALA A 171 -6.09 -7.36 -13.52
N ARG A 172 -7.18 -7.93 -14.05
CA ARG A 172 -7.14 -8.86 -15.19
C ARG A 172 -6.47 -8.23 -16.41
N ASP A 173 -6.88 -7.01 -16.77
CA ASP A 173 -6.32 -6.28 -17.90
C ASP A 173 -4.84 -5.94 -17.67
N TRP A 174 -4.49 -5.54 -16.45
CA TRP A 174 -3.11 -5.26 -16.07
C TRP A 174 -2.23 -6.52 -16.19
N PHE A 175 -2.63 -7.65 -15.59
CA PHE A 175 -1.84 -8.89 -15.68
C PHE A 175 -1.66 -9.35 -17.13
N LYS A 176 -2.69 -9.24 -17.96
CA LYS A 176 -2.62 -9.59 -19.38
C LYS A 176 -1.68 -8.68 -20.15
N THR A 177 -1.73 -7.37 -19.88
CA THR A 177 -0.89 -6.36 -20.56
C THR A 177 0.60 -6.59 -20.31
N TYR A 178 0.96 -7.01 -19.09
CA TYR A 178 2.34 -7.27 -18.69
C TYR A 178 2.75 -8.76 -18.79
N GLU A 179 1.90 -9.60 -19.39
CA GLU A 179 2.13 -11.06 -19.56
C GLU A 179 2.45 -11.80 -18.25
N ILE A 180 1.82 -11.38 -17.16
CA ILE A 180 2.04 -11.92 -15.81
C ILE A 180 1.18 -13.16 -15.63
N THR A 181 1.80 -14.26 -15.19
CA THR A 181 1.12 -15.54 -14.98
C THR A 181 1.11 -15.98 -13.51
N MET A 182 1.99 -15.41 -12.70
CA MET A 182 2.22 -15.75 -11.30
C MET A 182 2.53 -14.49 -10.50
N VAL A 183 2.03 -14.47 -9.26
CA VAL A 183 2.36 -13.44 -8.29
C VAL A 183 2.72 -14.07 -6.96
N GLN A 184 3.45 -13.32 -6.14
CA GLN A 184 3.73 -13.64 -4.75
C GLN A 184 3.04 -12.62 -3.85
N SER A 185 2.35 -13.08 -2.80
CA SER A 185 1.82 -12.18 -1.77
C SER A 185 2.79 -12.05 -0.61
N ASP A 186 2.91 -10.86 -0.03
CA ASP A 186 3.77 -10.61 1.13
C ASP A 186 3.22 -11.19 2.45
N ILE A 187 1.90 -11.16 2.62
CA ILE A 187 1.14 -11.87 3.64
C ILE A 187 0.23 -12.92 2.97
N SER A 188 -0.81 -13.39 3.66
CA SER A 188 -1.62 -14.50 3.17
C SER A 188 -2.26 -14.14 1.84
N ILE A 189 -2.21 -15.06 0.87
CA ILE A 189 -2.87 -14.89 -0.43
C ILE A 189 -4.40 -14.84 -0.32
N TYR A 190 -4.98 -15.02 0.86
CA TYR A 190 -6.41 -14.78 1.10
C TYR A 190 -6.72 -13.43 1.76
N ASP A 191 -5.71 -12.72 2.26
CA ASP A 191 -5.89 -11.40 2.86
C ASP A 191 -6.07 -10.32 1.80
N LYS A 192 -7.20 -9.61 1.83
CA LYS A 192 -7.54 -8.51 0.90
C LYS A 192 -6.50 -7.37 0.84
N ASP A 193 -5.66 -7.27 1.86
CA ASP A 193 -4.60 -6.27 2.02
C ASP A 193 -3.19 -6.83 1.81
N ALA A 194 -3.09 -8.05 1.27
CA ALA A 194 -1.80 -8.54 0.80
C ALA A 194 -1.38 -7.77 -0.44
N ILE A 195 -0.13 -7.32 -0.44
CA ILE A 195 0.49 -6.66 -1.58
C ILE A 195 1.13 -7.75 -2.42
N LEU A 196 0.79 -7.73 -3.71
CA LEU A 196 1.24 -8.69 -4.70
C LEU A 196 2.48 -8.16 -5.41
N THR A 197 3.53 -8.96 -5.47
CA THR A 197 4.70 -8.72 -6.32
C THR A 197 4.69 -9.67 -7.51
N VAL A 198 5.20 -9.18 -8.64
CA VAL A 198 5.29 -10.00 -9.86
C VAL A 198 6.34 -11.09 -9.65
N PHE A 199 5.95 -12.34 -9.90
CA PHE A 199 6.89 -13.46 -9.83
C PHE A 199 7.26 -13.91 -11.25
N LEU A 200 8.47 -13.56 -11.69
CA LEU A 200 8.99 -13.93 -13.01
C LEU A 200 9.58 -15.34 -12.97
N LEU A 201 8.90 -16.29 -13.60
CA LEU A 201 9.46 -17.62 -13.87
C LEU A 201 10.62 -17.49 -14.87
N LYS A 202 11.81 -17.99 -14.50
CA LYS A 202 12.88 -18.19 -15.50
C LYS A 202 12.40 -19.25 -16.50
N LYS A 203 12.67 -19.05 -17.79
CA LYS A 203 12.12 -19.84 -18.93
C LYS A 203 12.19 -21.37 -18.81
N ASP A 204 13.01 -21.91 -17.91
CA ASP A 204 13.22 -23.35 -17.72
C ASP A 204 12.79 -23.86 -16.32
N GLN A 205 12.19 -23.01 -15.48
CA GLN A 205 11.70 -23.39 -14.16
C GLN A 205 10.22 -23.76 -14.21
N GLN A 206 9.92 -25.06 -14.10
CA GLN A 206 8.61 -25.50 -13.63
C GLN A 206 8.58 -25.35 -12.10
N ILE A 207 7.79 -24.41 -11.59
CA ILE A 207 7.50 -24.34 -10.16
C ILE A 207 6.25 -25.16 -9.92
N THR A 208 6.41 -26.28 -9.22
CA THR A 208 5.29 -26.92 -8.54
C THR A 208 5.03 -26.08 -7.29
N ILE A 209 3.94 -25.30 -7.26
CA ILE A 209 3.50 -24.68 -6.01
C ILE A 209 3.19 -25.85 -5.06
N PRO A 210 3.93 -26.03 -3.96
CA PRO A 210 3.65 -27.12 -3.04
C PRO A 210 2.24 -26.90 -2.48
N LEU A 211 1.30 -27.74 -2.87
CA LEU A 211 -0.05 -27.75 -2.32
C LEU A 211 -0.07 -28.10 -0.81
N GLU A 212 1.08 -28.48 -0.26
CA GLU A 212 1.26 -28.92 1.13
C GLU A 212 1.69 -27.79 2.09
N ASP A 213 2.26 -26.67 1.61
CA ASP A 213 2.56 -25.48 2.45
C ASP A 213 1.39 -24.49 2.53
N LYS A 214 0.16 -25.01 2.58
CA LYS A 214 -1.10 -24.22 2.77
C LYS A 214 -1.19 -23.50 4.12
N ASP A 215 -0.15 -23.66 4.91
CA ASP A 215 -0.08 -23.37 6.32
C ASP A 215 0.75 -22.09 6.60
N GLU A 216 1.62 -21.69 5.65
CA GLU A 216 2.32 -20.42 5.72
C GLU A 216 1.39 -19.27 5.30
N LEU A 217 1.33 -18.23 6.13
CA LEU A 217 0.54 -17.02 5.90
C LEU A 217 1.36 -15.91 5.22
N VAL A 218 2.55 -16.17 4.70
CA VAL A 218 3.40 -15.15 4.06
C VAL A 218 4.04 -15.74 2.81
N TYR A 219 4.42 -14.89 1.85
CA TYR A 219 5.18 -15.27 0.65
C TYR A 219 4.53 -16.36 -0.22
N ASN A 220 3.20 -16.45 -0.19
CA ASN A 220 2.45 -17.43 -0.95
C ASN A 220 2.50 -17.12 -2.46
N LEU A 221 2.74 -18.15 -3.28
CA LEU A 221 2.66 -18.06 -4.74
C LEU A 221 1.29 -18.51 -5.24
N MET A 222 0.75 -17.80 -6.23
CA MET A 222 -0.51 -18.18 -6.86
C MET A 222 -0.58 -17.76 -8.32
N HIS A 223 -1.25 -18.59 -9.12
CA HIS A 223 -1.60 -18.26 -10.50
C HIS A 223 -2.66 -17.16 -10.54
N ILE A 224 -2.49 -16.22 -11.48
CA ILE A 224 -3.41 -15.08 -11.60
C ILE A 224 -4.87 -15.51 -11.82
N GLU A 225 -5.12 -16.61 -12.55
CA GLU A 225 -6.49 -17.06 -12.86
C GLU A 225 -7.22 -17.57 -11.63
N ASP A 226 -6.50 -18.20 -10.70
CA ASP A 226 -7.06 -18.63 -9.40
C ASP A 226 -7.24 -17.43 -8.48
N LEU A 227 -6.24 -16.54 -8.45
CA LEU A 227 -6.27 -15.35 -7.60
C LEU A 227 -7.41 -14.40 -7.97
N LEU A 228 -7.65 -14.21 -9.27
CA LEU A 228 -8.74 -13.39 -9.79
C LEU A 228 -10.10 -13.89 -9.30
N GLN A 229 -10.27 -15.18 -9.00
CA GLN A 229 -11.53 -15.73 -8.49
C GLN A 229 -11.71 -15.56 -6.97
N LEU A 230 -10.63 -15.26 -6.24
CA LEU A 230 -10.62 -15.23 -4.77
C LEU A 230 -10.81 -13.84 -4.18
N ARG A 231 -10.57 -12.78 -4.96
CA ARG A 231 -10.52 -11.40 -4.47
C ARG A 231 -11.19 -10.44 -5.45
N ASP A 232 -11.74 -9.37 -4.89
CA ASP A 232 -12.33 -8.27 -5.66
C ASP A 232 -11.40 -7.05 -5.78
N LEU A 233 -10.34 -7.00 -4.95
CA LEU A 233 -9.37 -5.90 -4.89
C LEU A 233 -7.95 -6.44 -4.83
N PHE A 234 -7.05 -5.75 -5.54
CA PHE A 234 -5.68 -6.19 -5.78
C PHE A 234 -4.73 -5.02 -5.51
N TRP A 235 -3.97 -5.12 -4.42
CA TRP A 235 -2.83 -4.25 -4.16
C TRP A 235 -1.61 -4.86 -4.85
N ILE A 236 -0.98 -4.13 -5.76
CA ILE A 236 0.14 -4.63 -6.55
C ILE A 236 1.31 -3.66 -6.41
N ASP A 237 2.47 -4.18 -6.04
CA ASP A 237 3.75 -3.48 -6.20
C ASP A 237 4.27 -3.75 -7.61
N PRO A 238 4.23 -2.76 -8.53
CA PRO A 238 4.66 -2.97 -9.91
C PRO A 238 6.18 -2.86 -10.07
N ARG A 239 6.94 -2.55 -9.01
CA ARG A 239 8.39 -2.45 -9.08
C ARG A 239 8.97 -3.84 -9.36
N LEU A 240 9.67 -3.98 -10.48
CA LEU A 240 10.42 -5.19 -10.79
C LEU A 240 11.74 -5.14 -10.02
N HIS A 241 11.92 -6.07 -9.08
CA HIS A 241 13.15 -6.28 -8.32
C HIS A 241 14.00 -7.40 -8.92
#